data_AF-A0A7K0KCL9-F1
#
_entry.id   AF-A0A7K0KCL9-F1
#
_cell.length_a   1.000
_cell.length_b   1.000
_cell.length_c   1.000
_cell.angle_alpha   90.00
_cell.angle_beta   90.00
_cell.angle_gamma   90.00
#
_symmetry.space_group_name_H-M   'P 1'
#
loop_
_entity.id
_entity.type
_entity.pdbx_description
1 polymer ?
#
loop_
_entity_poly.entity_id
_entity_poly.type
_entity_poly.pdbx_seq_one_letter_code
_entity_poly.pdbx_strand_id
1 'polypeptide(L)'
;MEIKKSIRGVQITDAVNKELENTGRSRVLTFKDKKGKQYLAHIEVESDKLAVVPEGKYLEHRCPHCGGRIKITSKGYFCEHYFDKGDACKWHCNGILSHRFILPHEIEAFLDGHPTVLDGCFNSQGRIFSAVLVESEVYGMSLSSVVGKCPVCGEDVLVSPLAFNCSCHEKLGEPYHLTLWRHIRGHEVTLDELKELLEYGVTKNEVMLIDDKGSLSKAYLRLSDDRKRIVADYNK
;
A
#
# COMPACT_ATOMS: atom_id res chain seq x y z
N MET A 1 -12.06 -45.49 -8.20
CA MET A 1 -11.32 -44.29 -8.64
C MET A 1 -9.85 -44.69 -8.77
N GLU A 2 -9.23 -44.59 -9.95
CA GLU A 2 -7.77 -44.85 -10.06
C GLU A 2 -7.02 -43.76 -9.30
N ILE A 3 -6.50 -44.10 -8.12
CA ILE A 3 -5.76 -43.16 -7.28
C ILE A 3 -4.37 -42.97 -7.90
N LYS A 4 -4.14 -41.82 -8.52
CA LYS A 4 -2.81 -41.46 -9.01
C LYS A 4 -1.82 -41.48 -7.84
N LYS A 5 -0.74 -42.27 -7.95
CA LYS A 5 0.34 -42.32 -6.94
C LYS A 5 0.96 -40.93 -6.66
N SER A 6 0.97 -40.06 -7.68
CA SER A 6 1.40 -38.68 -7.52
C SER A 6 0.63 -37.72 -8.43
N ILE A 7 0.51 -36.46 -7.99
CA ILE A 7 -0.10 -35.37 -8.74
C ILE A 7 0.83 -34.16 -8.66
N ARG A 8 1.32 -33.69 -9.83
CA ARG A 8 2.13 -32.45 -9.94
C ARG A 8 3.27 -32.37 -8.90
N GLY A 9 3.99 -33.46 -8.73
CA GLY A 9 5.14 -33.56 -7.82
C GLY A 9 4.82 -33.90 -6.36
N VAL A 10 3.54 -34.00 -6.00
CA VAL A 10 3.09 -34.44 -4.66
C VAL A 10 2.75 -35.92 -4.70
N GLN A 11 3.26 -36.70 -3.74
CA GLN A 11 2.85 -38.09 -3.54
C GLN A 11 1.52 -38.14 -2.80
N ILE A 12 0.57 -38.94 -3.31
CA ILE A 12 -0.73 -39.13 -2.66
C ILE A 12 -0.59 -40.26 -1.66
N THR A 13 -0.25 -39.89 -0.41
CA THR A 13 -0.09 -40.85 0.69
C THR A 13 -1.43 -41.25 1.28
N ASP A 14 -1.47 -42.33 2.07
CA ASP A 14 -2.68 -42.77 2.77
C ASP A 14 -3.27 -41.68 3.69
N ALA A 15 -2.42 -40.82 4.25
CA ALA A 15 -2.87 -39.67 5.02
C ALA A 15 -3.65 -38.66 4.17
N VAL A 16 -3.17 -38.35 2.96
CA VAL A 16 -3.87 -37.45 2.02
C VAL A 16 -5.17 -38.10 1.53
N ASN A 17 -5.17 -39.41 1.26
CA ASN A 17 -6.39 -40.14 0.90
C ASN A 17 -7.44 -40.06 2.01
N LYS A 18 -7.04 -40.30 3.27
CA LYS A 18 -7.94 -40.17 4.43
C LYS A 18 -8.50 -38.75 4.57
N GLU A 19 -7.68 -37.72 4.36
CA GLU A 19 -8.16 -36.32 4.40
C GLU A 19 -9.24 -36.05 3.34
N LEU A 20 -9.00 -36.53 2.11
CA LEU A 20 -9.95 -36.40 1.00
C LEU A 20 -11.25 -37.19 1.22
N GLU A 21 -11.16 -38.41 1.74
CA GLU A 21 -12.33 -39.24 2.09
C GLU A 21 -13.16 -38.61 3.22
N ASN A 22 -12.49 -38.07 4.24
CA ASN A 22 -13.18 -37.56 5.42
C ASN A 22 -13.76 -36.16 5.23
N THR A 23 -13.07 -35.29 4.49
CA THR A 23 -13.39 -33.85 4.44
C THR A 23 -13.63 -33.33 3.02
N GLY A 24 -13.43 -34.16 1.99
CA GLY A 24 -13.46 -33.73 0.60
C GLY A 24 -12.26 -32.87 0.18
N ARG A 25 -11.33 -32.58 1.10
CA ARG A 25 -10.19 -31.66 0.90
C ARG A 25 -8.92 -32.18 1.59
N SER A 26 -7.76 -31.96 0.98
CA SER A 26 -6.47 -32.20 1.64
C SER A 26 -6.00 -30.97 2.41
N ARG A 27 -5.03 -31.16 3.30
CA ARG A 27 -4.18 -30.05 3.77
C ARG A 27 -3.47 -29.35 2.61
N VAL A 28 -2.91 -28.18 2.90
CA VAL A 28 -2.05 -27.45 1.95
C VAL A 28 -0.74 -28.23 1.77
N LEU A 29 -0.35 -28.44 0.52
CA LEU A 29 0.85 -29.14 0.09
C LEU A 29 1.61 -28.29 -0.93
N THR A 30 2.90 -28.57 -1.10
CA THR A 30 3.76 -27.90 -2.09
C THR A 30 3.77 -28.67 -3.40
N PHE A 31 3.16 -28.09 -4.44
CA PHE A 31 3.11 -28.64 -5.79
C PHE A 31 4.18 -28.03 -6.68
N LYS A 32 4.48 -28.69 -7.80
CA LYS A 32 5.37 -28.20 -8.86
C LYS A 32 4.61 -28.04 -10.17
N ASP A 33 4.82 -26.91 -10.85
CA ASP A 33 4.32 -26.71 -12.21
C ASP A 33 5.19 -27.47 -13.24
N LYS A 34 4.82 -27.38 -14.53
CA LYS A 34 5.55 -28.04 -15.61
C LYS A 34 7.00 -27.57 -15.77
N LYS A 35 7.34 -26.39 -15.24
CA LYS A 35 8.69 -25.80 -15.25
C LYS A 35 9.44 -26.05 -13.94
N GLY A 36 8.86 -26.81 -13.01
CA GLY A 36 9.44 -27.11 -11.70
C GLY A 36 9.24 -26.01 -10.65
N LYS A 37 8.53 -24.93 -10.97
CA LYS A 37 8.23 -23.85 -10.01
C LYS A 37 7.28 -24.37 -8.94
N GLN A 38 7.63 -24.13 -7.68
CA GLN A 38 6.84 -24.56 -6.54
C GLN A 38 5.69 -23.59 -6.26
N TYR A 39 4.55 -24.12 -5.84
CA TYR A 39 3.40 -23.33 -5.35
C TYR A 39 2.62 -24.13 -4.30
N LEU A 40 1.98 -23.42 -3.38
CA LEU A 40 1.09 -24.01 -2.38
C LEU A 40 -0.29 -24.24 -3.00
N ALA A 41 -0.87 -25.40 -2.74
CA ALA A 41 -2.22 -25.75 -3.17
C ALA A 41 -2.77 -26.83 -2.24
N HIS A 42 -4.07 -27.06 -2.31
CA HIS A 42 -4.71 -28.24 -1.75
C HIS A 42 -5.41 -29.04 -2.84
N ILE A 43 -5.84 -30.24 -2.51
CA ILE A 43 -6.62 -31.11 -3.39
C ILE A 43 -8.06 -31.08 -2.91
N GLU A 44 -9.02 -30.93 -3.83
CA GLU A 44 -10.46 -31.08 -3.57
C GLU A 44 -11.05 -32.13 -4.49
N VAL A 45 -12.13 -32.79 -4.04
CA VAL A 45 -12.91 -33.72 -4.85
C VAL A 45 -14.04 -32.94 -5.54
N GLU A 46 -13.90 -32.68 -6.84
CA GLU A 46 -14.93 -32.06 -7.68
C GLU A 46 -15.49 -33.09 -8.67
N SER A 47 -16.79 -33.41 -8.59
CA SER A 47 -17.46 -34.35 -9.52
C SER A 47 -16.67 -35.67 -9.73
N ASP A 48 -16.31 -36.33 -8.61
CA ASP A 48 -15.49 -37.55 -8.56
C ASP A 48 -14.08 -37.44 -9.19
N LYS A 49 -13.56 -36.22 -9.35
CA LYS A 49 -12.20 -35.95 -9.82
C LYS A 49 -11.41 -35.14 -8.80
N LEU A 50 -10.13 -35.46 -8.67
CA LEU A 50 -9.21 -34.68 -7.85
C LEU A 50 -8.81 -33.41 -8.61
N ALA A 51 -9.19 -32.26 -8.07
CA ALA A 51 -8.78 -30.94 -8.52
C ALA A 51 -7.65 -30.42 -7.63
N VAL A 52 -6.57 -29.88 -8.23
CA VAL A 52 -5.52 -29.17 -7.47
C VAL A 52 -5.87 -27.69 -7.47
N VAL A 53 -6.23 -27.17 -6.30
CA VAL A 53 -6.69 -25.79 -6.08
C VAL A 53 -5.56 -24.97 -5.47
N PRO A 54 -4.93 -24.05 -6.22
CA PRO A 54 -3.85 -23.22 -5.70
C PRO A 54 -4.30 -22.37 -4.50
N GLU A 55 -3.47 -22.33 -3.46
CA GLU A 55 -3.72 -21.45 -2.32
C GLU A 55 -3.47 -20.00 -2.72
N GLY A 56 -4.50 -19.17 -2.54
CA GLY A 56 -4.41 -17.74 -2.77
C GLY A 56 -3.67 -17.06 -1.62
N LYS A 57 -2.84 -16.07 -1.95
CA LYS A 57 -2.40 -15.09 -0.96
C LYS A 57 -3.41 -13.96 -0.91
N TYR A 58 -3.72 -13.49 0.28
CA TYR A 58 -4.68 -12.41 0.50
C TYR A 58 -4.05 -11.36 1.42
N LEU A 59 -4.49 -10.12 1.26
CA LEU A 59 -4.27 -9.07 2.26
C LEU A 59 -5.09 -9.37 3.52
N GLU A 60 -4.72 -8.72 4.62
CA GLU A 60 -5.45 -8.78 5.88
C GLU A 60 -6.79 -8.06 5.75
N HIS A 61 -6.79 -6.89 5.09
CA HIS A 61 -8.00 -6.12 4.85
C HIS A 61 -8.98 -6.79 3.87
N ARG A 62 -10.25 -6.40 4.04
CA ARG A 62 -11.33 -6.70 3.10
C ARG A 62 -11.50 -5.57 2.08
N CYS A 63 -12.04 -5.92 0.92
CA CYS A 63 -12.34 -4.99 -0.15
C CYS A 63 -13.30 -3.90 0.37
N PRO A 64 -12.95 -2.61 0.25
CA PRO A 64 -13.77 -1.52 0.80
C PRO A 64 -15.08 -1.33 0.02
N HIS A 65 -15.19 -1.87 -1.20
CA HIS A 65 -16.39 -1.71 -2.04
C HIS A 65 -17.43 -2.80 -1.81
N CYS A 66 -17.03 -4.03 -1.44
CA CYS A 66 -17.98 -5.16 -1.32
C CYS A 66 -17.74 -6.11 -0.13
N GLY A 67 -16.72 -5.87 0.69
CA GLY A 67 -16.38 -6.73 1.84
C GLY A 67 -15.71 -8.06 1.49
N GLY A 68 -15.55 -8.40 0.20
CA GLY A 68 -14.83 -9.58 -0.26
C GLY A 68 -13.33 -9.56 0.11
N ARG A 69 -12.65 -10.69 0.00
CA ARG A 69 -11.19 -10.79 0.21
C ARG A 69 -10.43 -10.05 -0.89
N ILE A 70 -9.26 -9.52 -0.54
CA ILE A 70 -8.34 -8.93 -1.52
C ILE A 70 -7.23 -9.92 -1.83
N LYS A 71 -7.20 -10.43 -3.06
CA LYS A 71 -6.23 -11.41 -3.54
C LYS A 71 -4.95 -10.73 -4.00
N ILE A 72 -3.82 -11.19 -3.50
CA ILE A 72 -2.48 -10.83 -3.99
C ILE A 72 -2.16 -11.71 -5.19
N THR A 73 -1.95 -11.08 -6.35
CA THR A 73 -1.63 -11.75 -7.62
C THR A 73 -0.29 -11.25 -8.16
N SER A 74 0.20 -11.90 -9.23
CA SER A 74 1.38 -11.40 -9.94
C SER A 74 1.14 -10.07 -10.66
N LYS A 75 -0.11 -9.64 -10.82
CA LYS A 75 -0.49 -8.37 -11.47
C LYS A 75 -0.76 -7.25 -10.47
N GLY A 76 -0.90 -7.56 -9.18
CA GLY A 76 -1.34 -6.62 -8.15
C GLY A 76 -2.39 -7.22 -7.22
N TYR A 77 -3.21 -6.34 -6.65
CA TYR A 77 -4.17 -6.61 -5.60
C TYR A 77 -5.58 -6.45 -6.17
N PHE A 78 -6.39 -7.49 -6.09
CA PHE A 78 -7.71 -7.50 -6.72
C PHE A 78 -8.73 -7.99 -5.72
N CYS A 79 -9.92 -7.38 -5.72
CA CYS A 79 -11.07 -7.99 -5.07
C CYS A 79 -11.27 -9.42 -5.61
N GLU A 80 -11.61 -10.38 -4.75
CA GLU A 80 -11.86 -11.76 -5.18
C GLU A 80 -13.01 -11.87 -6.21
N HIS A 81 -13.95 -10.93 -6.16
CA HIS A 81 -15.09 -10.83 -7.10
C HIS A 81 -14.75 -10.03 -8.36
N TYR A 82 -13.50 -9.61 -8.57
CA TYR A 82 -13.12 -8.74 -9.69
C TYR A 82 -13.33 -9.38 -11.06
N PHE A 83 -13.18 -10.71 -11.14
CA PHE A 83 -13.29 -11.48 -12.38
C PHE A 83 -14.63 -12.20 -12.54
N ASP A 84 -15.61 -11.90 -11.68
CA ASP A 84 -16.92 -12.52 -11.75
C ASP A 84 -17.69 -12.08 -13.00
N LYS A 85 -18.67 -12.88 -13.41
CA LYS A 85 -19.56 -12.53 -14.53
C LYS A 85 -20.73 -11.70 -14.01
N GLY A 86 -21.07 -10.62 -14.72
CA GLY A 86 -22.17 -9.73 -14.33
C GLY A 86 -21.69 -8.55 -13.50
N ASP A 87 -22.29 -8.37 -12.32
CA ASP A 87 -22.01 -7.24 -11.42
C ASP A 87 -20.74 -7.45 -10.58
N ALA A 88 -19.60 -7.49 -11.27
CA ALA A 88 -18.29 -7.72 -10.66
C ALA A 88 -17.75 -6.46 -9.98
N CYS A 89 -17.25 -6.62 -8.75
CA CYS A 89 -16.58 -5.54 -8.01
C CYS A 89 -15.36 -5.02 -8.78
N LYS A 90 -15.21 -3.69 -8.89
CA LYS A 90 -14.12 -3.07 -9.68
C LYS A 90 -12.91 -2.64 -8.86
N TRP A 91 -12.95 -2.84 -7.55
CA TRP A 91 -11.82 -2.49 -6.68
C TRP A 91 -10.59 -3.33 -7.02
N HIS A 92 -9.50 -2.64 -7.37
CA HIS A 92 -8.20 -3.23 -7.62
C HIS A 92 -7.08 -2.19 -7.53
N CYS A 93 -5.86 -2.66 -7.27
CA CYS A 93 -4.62 -1.91 -7.43
C CYS A 93 -3.64 -2.73 -8.26
N ASN A 94 -3.14 -2.17 -9.36
CA ASN A 94 -2.04 -2.80 -10.08
C ASN A 94 -0.79 -2.85 -9.20
N GLY A 95 -0.02 -3.94 -9.31
CA GLY A 95 1.17 -4.18 -8.50
C GLY A 95 2.38 -3.34 -8.94
N ILE A 96 2.26 -2.64 -10.07
CA ILE A 96 3.23 -1.67 -10.55
C ILE A 96 2.45 -0.43 -10.98
N LEU A 97 2.78 0.73 -10.40
CA LEU A 97 2.28 2.05 -10.82
C LEU A 97 3.49 2.93 -11.14
N SER A 98 3.50 3.59 -12.30
CA SER A 98 4.58 4.49 -12.73
C SER A 98 5.99 3.91 -12.51
N HIS A 99 6.20 2.67 -13.01
CA HIS A 99 7.45 1.90 -12.92
C HIS A 99 7.92 1.53 -11.50
N ARG A 100 7.07 1.70 -10.49
CA ARG A 100 7.35 1.37 -9.10
C ARG A 100 6.47 0.21 -8.64
N PHE A 101 7.05 -0.78 -7.96
CA PHE A 101 6.29 -1.83 -7.30
C PHE A 101 5.45 -1.26 -6.17
N ILE A 102 4.20 -1.70 -6.05
CA ILE A 102 3.34 -1.41 -4.91
C ILE A 102 3.39 -2.59 -3.95
N LEU A 103 3.81 -2.35 -2.71
CA LEU A 103 4.04 -3.39 -1.71
C LEU A 103 2.76 -3.65 -0.89
N PRO A 104 2.58 -4.86 -0.32
CA PRO A 104 1.37 -5.19 0.41
C PRO A 104 1.07 -4.19 1.53
N HIS A 105 2.08 -3.85 2.36
CA HIS A 105 1.90 -2.92 3.47
C HIS A 105 1.50 -1.50 3.03
N GLU A 106 1.78 -1.09 1.79
CA GLU A 106 1.39 0.22 1.27
C GLU A 106 -0.10 0.24 0.91
N ILE A 107 -0.62 -0.89 0.43
CA ILE A 107 -2.06 -1.07 0.22
C ILE A 107 -2.78 -1.18 1.56
N GLU A 108 -2.24 -1.95 2.51
CA GLU A 108 -2.83 -2.07 3.86
C GLU A 108 -2.90 -0.70 4.53
N ALA A 109 -1.80 0.07 4.51
CA ALA A 109 -1.77 1.42 5.06
C ALA A 109 -2.80 2.37 4.39
N PHE A 110 -2.98 2.28 3.07
CA PHE A 110 -4.05 3.01 2.38
C PHE A 110 -5.45 2.57 2.88
N LEU A 111 -5.69 1.26 3.03
CA LEU A 111 -6.97 0.70 3.48
C LEU A 111 -7.28 1.02 4.95
N ASP A 112 -6.25 1.19 5.77
CA ASP A 112 -6.34 1.69 7.14
C ASP A 112 -6.70 3.19 7.20
N GLY A 113 -6.71 3.89 6.06
CA GLY A 113 -6.91 5.34 5.99
C GLY A 113 -5.67 6.17 6.30
N HIS A 114 -4.51 5.51 6.38
CA HIS A 114 -3.20 6.09 6.72
C HIS A 114 -2.19 5.87 5.59
N PRO A 115 -2.44 6.38 4.37
CA PRO A 115 -1.56 6.13 3.23
C PRO A 115 -0.14 6.65 3.49
N THR A 116 0.84 6.05 2.81
CA THR A 116 2.24 6.45 2.90
C THR A 116 2.70 7.17 1.63
N VAL A 117 3.80 7.90 1.73
CA VAL A 117 4.46 8.50 0.56
C VAL A 117 5.19 7.40 -0.21
N LEU A 118 4.93 7.33 -1.51
CA LEU A 118 5.53 6.43 -2.47
C LEU A 118 6.62 7.15 -3.26
N ASP A 119 7.86 6.97 -2.83
CA ASP A 119 9.05 7.46 -3.54
C ASP A 119 9.49 6.54 -4.68
N GLY A 120 10.25 7.08 -5.63
CA GLY A 120 10.83 6.32 -6.74
C GLY A 120 9.87 6.03 -7.89
N CYS A 121 8.77 6.79 -8.00
CA CYS A 121 7.92 6.75 -9.19
C CYS A 121 8.65 7.43 -10.37
N PHE A 122 8.47 6.91 -11.59
CA PHE A 122 9.04 7.50 -12.81
C PHE A 122 7.93 7.85 -13.78
N ASN A 123 7.94 9.08 -14.30
CA ASN A 123 7.01 9.49 -15.33
C ASN A 123 7.53 9.12 -16.74
N SER A 124 6.69 9.30 -17.77
CA SER A 124 7.03 9.00 -19.16
C SER A 124 8.21 9.82 -19.72
N GLN A 125 8.60 10.91 -19.06
CA GLN A 125 9.76 11.74 -19.39
C GLN A 125 11.02 11.32 -18.62
N GLY A 126 10.96 10.23 -17.84
CA GLY A 126 12.08 9.72 -17.05
C GLY A 126 12.37 10.53 -15.78
N ARG A 127 11.48 11.44 -15.37
CA ARG A 127 11.64 12.20 -14.12
C ARG A 127 11.12 11.40 -12.94
N ILE A 128 11.92 11.39 -11.86
CA ILE A 128 11.54 10.81 -10.59
C ILE A 128 10.59 11.75 -9.87
N PHE A 129 9.53 11.19 -9.28
CA PHE A 129 8.60 11.91 -8.44
C PHE A 129 8.12 11.05 -7.27
N SER A 130 7.49 11.71 -6.30
CA SER A 130 6.84 11.10 -5.16
C SER A 130 5.33 11.27 -5.28
N ALA A 131 4.58 10.31 -4.75
CA ALA A 131 3.13 10.33 -4.81
C ALA A 131 2.52 9.61 -3.60
N VAL A 132 1.20 9.60 -3.53
CA VAL A 132 0.41 8.81 -2.58
C VAL A 132 -0.62 8.00 -3.36
N LEU A 133 -1.07 6.88 -2.79
CA LEU A 133 -2.16 6.10 -3.37
C LEU A 133 -3.49 6.84 -3.23
N VAL A 134 -4.27 6.84 -4.31
CA VAL A 134 -5.64 7.37 -4.35
C VAL A 134 -6.55 6.44 -5.15
N GLU A 135 -7.84 6.41 -4.82
CA GLU A 135 -8.82 5.74 -5.66
C GLU A 135 -9.09 6.52 -6.95
N SER A 136 -9.32 5.78 -8.04
CA SER A 136 -9.66 6.30 -9.35
C SER A 136 -10.81 5.50 -9.92
N GLU A 137 -11.88 6.18 -10.33
CA GLU A 137 -13.02 5.53 -10.99
C GLU A 137 -12.64 4.81 -12.30
N VAL A 138 -11.57 5.25 -12.95
CA VAL A 138 -11.12 4.72 -14.24
C VAL A 138 -10.08 3.61 -14.07
N TYR A 139 -9.14 3.78 -13.13
CA TYR A 139 -7.97 2.91 -12.99
C TYR A 139 -7.98 2.02 -11.74
N GLY A 140 -9.05 2.05 -10.94
CA GLY A 140 -9.12 1.41 -9.63
C GLY A 140 -8.32 2.20 -8.60
N MET A 141 -7.00 2.03 -8.59
CA MET A 141 -6.07 2.80 -7.77
C MET A 141 -5.04 3.49 -8.65
N SER A 142 -4.69 4.72 -8.28
CA SER A 142 -3.76 5.58 -9.02
C SER A 142 -2.81 6.30 -8.05
N LEU A 143 -1.91 7.11 -8.62
CA LEU A 143 -0.97 7.94 -7.90
C LEU A 143 -1.39 9.41 -8.00
N SER A 144 -1.32 10.12 -6.87
CA SER A 144 -1.45 11.58 -6.82
C SER A 144 -0.26 12.20 -6.11
N SER A 145 0.24 13.32 -6.60
CA SER A 145 1.22 14.11 -5.84
C SER A 145 0.55 15.11 -4.89
N VAL A 146 -0.77 15.32 -4.99
CA VAL A 146 -1.50 16.25 -4.10
C VAL A 146 -1.76 15.58 -2.75
N VAL A 147 -1.32 16.23 -1.68
CA VAL A 147 -1.39 15.72 -0.29
C VAL A 147 -2.12 16.65 0.68
N GLY A 148 -2.62 17.81 0.22
CA GLY A 148 -3.37 18.73 1.06
C GLY A 148 -3.53 20.11 0.43
N LYS A 149 -3.95 21.08 1.24
CA LYS A 149 -4.09 22.49 0.85
C LYS A 149 -3.12 23.37 1.62
N CYS A 150 -2.56 24.36 0.95
CA CYS A 150 -1.55 25.27 1.46
C CYS A 150 -2.19 26.20 2.50
N PRO A 151 -1.67 26.28 3.73
CA PRO A 151 -2.25 27.13 4.78
C PRO A 151 -1.97 28.62 4.56
N VAL A 152 -1.14 28.98 3.56
CA VAL A 152 -0.78 30.36 3.22
C VAL A 152 -1.67 30.91 2.10
N CYS A 153 -1.91 30.14 1.03
CA CYS A 153 -2.64 30.60 -0.15
C CYS A 153 -3.84 29.74 -0.59
N GLY A 154 -4.09 28.59 0.05
CA GLY A 154 -5.21 27.70 -0.25
C GLY A 154 -5.02 26.77 -1.45
N GLU A 155 -3.92 26.90 -2.20
CA GLU A 155 -3.59 26.05 -3.35
C GLU A 155 -3.10 24.66 -2.94
N ASP A 156 -2.98 23.74 -3.89
CA ASP A 156 -2.53 22.37 -3.58
C ASP A 156 -1.14 22.32 -2.95
N VAL A 157 -0.96 21.40 -1.99
CA VAL A 157 0.34 20.97 -1.50
C VAL A 157 0.72 19.69 -2.21
N LEU A 158 1.89 19.70 -2.84
CA LEU A 158 2.45 18.60 -3.61
C LEU A 158 3.58 17.92 -2.84
N VAL A 159 3.62 16.59 -2.82
CA VAL A 159 4.74 15.82 -2.29
C VAL A 159 5.85 15.69 -3.32
N SER A 160 7.10 15.89 -2.87
CA SER A 160 8.32 15.59 -3.61
C SER A 160 9.23 14.67 -2.78
N PRO A 161 10.37 14.21 -3.34
CA PRO A 161 11.30 13.37 -2.60
C PRO A 161 11.84 14.01 -1.30
N LEU A 162 11.87 15.35 -1.22
CA LEU A 162 12.48 16.07 -0.10
C LEU A 162 11.47 16.79 0.80
N ALA A 163 10.37 17.28 0.23
CA ALA A 163 9.47 18.19 0.93
C ALA A 163 8.03 18.13 0.38
N PHE A 164 7.11 18.64 1.18
CA PHE A 164 5.77 19.03 0.75
C PHE A 164 5.80 20.52 0.35
N ASN A 165 5.44 20.82 -0.90
CA ASN A 165 5.60 22.13 -1.50
C ASN A 165 4.26 22.68 -1.98
N CYS A 166 3.99 23.98 -1.81
CA CYS A 166 2.82 24.58 -2.45
C CYS A 166 2.96 24.53 -3.99
N SER A 167 1.90 24.17 -4.71
CA SER A 167 1.87 24.09 -6.17
C SER A 167 2.12 25.43 -6.89
N CYS A 168 1.97 26.57 -6.19
CA CYS A 168 2.12 27.91 -6.74
C CYS A 168 3.51 28.56 -6.52
N HIS A 169 4.46 27.87 -5.89
CA HIS A 169 5.79 28.44 -5.58
C HIS A 169 6.51 29.03 -6.82
N GLU A 170 6.45 28.37 -7.98
CA GLU A 170 7.05 28.87 -9.22
C GLU A 170 6.33 30.11 -9.77
N LYS A 171 4.99 30.14 -9.69
CA LYS A 171 4.16 31.23 -10.24
C LYS A 171 4.32 32.53 -9.46
N LEU A 172 4.53 32.42 -8.15
CA LEU A 172 4.65 33.57 -7.25
C LEU A 172 6.05 34.18 -7.25
N GLY A 173 7.04 33.53 -7.87
CA GLY A 173 8.45 33.94 -7.76
C GLY A 173 8.99 33.83 -6.33
N GLU A 174 8.27 33.14 -5.45
CA GLU A 174 8.64 32.89 -4.06
C GLU A 174 8.96 31.39 -3.90
N PRO A 175 10.22 30.97 -4.11
CA PRO A 175 10.61 29.56 -4.03
C PRO A 175 10.33 28.92 -2.66
N TYR A 176 10.10 29.73 -1.63
CA TYR A 176 9.78 29.31 -0.26
C TYR A 176 8.38 29.71 0.18
N HIS A 177 7.42 29.82 -0.75
CA HIS A 177 6.04 30.19 -0.41
C HIS A 177 5.42 29.24 0.64
N LEU A 178 5.66 27.93 0.49
CA LEU A 178 5.47 26.89 1.51
C LEU A 178 6.38 25.71 1.14
N THR A 179 7.30 25.36 2.04
CA THR A 179 8.19 24.20 1.88
C THR A 179 8.35 23.51 3.22
N LEU A 180 7.64 22.40 3.38
CA LEU A 180 7.67 21.59 4.59
C LEU A 180 8.56 20.38 4.36
N TRP A 181 9.76 20.38 4.93
CA TRP A 181 10.70 19.26 4.81
C TRP A 181 10.07 17.98 5.35
N ARG A 182 10.24 16.87 4.62
CA ARG A 182 9.72 15.55 5.02
C ARG A 182 10.48 14.93 6.19
N HIS A 183 11.70 15.40 6.45
CA HIS A 183 12.54 14.87 7.52
C HIS A 183 12.96 16.01 8.44
N ILE A 184 12.51 15.96 9.68
CA ILE A 184 12.81 16.95 10.71
C ILE A 184 13.62 16.27 11.79
N ARG A 185 14.92 16.59 11.88
CA ARG A 185 15.83 16.07 12.92
C ARG A 185 15.74 14.54 13.09
N GLY A 186 15.72 13.80 11.98
CA GLY A 186 15.65 12.34 11.94
C GLY A 186 14.25 11.73 11.98
N HIS A 187 13.20 12.53 12.21
CA HIS A 187 11.80 12.09 12.13
C HIS A 187 11.26 12.30 10.72
N GLU A 188 10.71 11.25 10.11
CA GLU A 188 9.94 11.36 8.86
C GLU A 188 8.51 11.82 9.18
N VAL A 189 8.14 12.98 8.64
CA VAL A 189 6.81 13.57 8.79
C VAL A 189 5.80 12.71 8.03
N THR A 190 4.88 12.08 8.76
CA THR A 190 3.83 11.23 8.18
C THR A 190 2.76 12.07 7.47
N LEU A 191 1.92 11.44 6.64
CA LEU A 191 0.79 12.16 6.02
C LEU A 191 -0.26 12.60 7.03
N ASP A 192 -0.44 11.85 8.13
CA ASP A 192 -1.34 12.24 9.20
C ASP A 192 -0.81 13.47 9.95
N GLU A 193 0.48 13.48 10.30
CA GLU A 193 1.15 14.64 10.89
C GLU A 193 1.11 15.84 9.95
N LEU A 194 1.35 15.64 8.65
CA LEU A 194 1.21 16.69 7.64
C LEU A 194 -0.22 17.25 7.63
N LYS A 195 -1.24 16.40 7.65
CA LYS A 195 -2.64 16.83 7.68
C LYS A 195 -2.92 17.70 8.92
N GLU A 196 -2.44 17.29 10.09
CA GLU A 196 -2.55 18.09 11.32
C GLU A 196 -1.81 19.43 11.23
N LEU A 197 -0.61 19.44 10.65
CA LEU A 197 0.14 20.67 10.40
C LEU A 197 -0.59 21.62 9.45
N LEU A 198 -1.18 21.11 8.37
CA LEU A 198 -1.91 21.94 7.40
C LEU A 198 -3.23 22.48 7.97
N GLU A 199 -3.91 21.72 8.84
CA GLU A 199 -5.20 22.09 9.41
C GLU A 199 -5.07 22.95 10.68
N TYR A 200 -4.21 22.54 11.61
CA TYR A 200 -4.10 23.15 12.94
C TYR A 200 -2.79 23.92 13.15
N GLY A 201 -1.81 23.75 12.27
CA GLY A 201 -0.48 24.35 12.42
C GLY A 201 0.42 23.63 13.42
N VAL A 202 -0.02 22.54 14.04
CA VAL A 202 0.74 21.76 15.03
C VAL A 202 0.22 20.33 15.11
N THR A 203 1.10 19.37 15.40
CA THR A 203 0.71 17.97 15.63
C THR A 203 -0.02 17.79 16.96
N LYS A 204 -0.90 16.80 17.05
CA LYS A 204 -1.64 16.49 18.29
C LYS A 204 -0.78 15.76 19.32
N ASN A 205 0.16 14.96 18.85
CA ASN A 205 1.06 14.17 19.68
C ASN A 205 2.52 14.61 19.46
N GLU A 206 3.34 14.36 20.48
CA GLU A 206 4.79 14.52 20.39
C GLU A 206 5.40 13.43 19.48
N VAL A 207 6.46 13.79 18.78
CA VAL A 207 7.31 12.89 17.99
C VAL A 207 8.71 12.81 18.61
N MET A 208 9.47 11.78 18.27
CA MET A 208 10.84 11.62 18.72
C MET A 208 11.80 12.33 17.74
N LEU A 209 12.51 13.34 18.22
CA LEU A 209 13.50 14.10 17.45
C LEU A 209 14.92 13.89 17.99
N ILE A 210 15.90 13.90 17.09
CA ILE A 210 17.32 13.85 17.44
C ILE A 210 17.80 15.28 17.71
N ASP A 211 18.35 15.52 18.91
CA ASP A 211 18.92 16.82 19.28
C ASP A 211 20.32 17.04 18.67
N ASP A 212 20.90 18.23 18.87
CA ASP A 212 22.21 18.57 18.30
C ASP A 212 23.37 17.77 18.91
N LYS A 213 23.11 17.07 20.02
CA LYS A 213 24.05 16.16 20.68
C LYS A 213 23.80 14.70 20.27
N GLY A 214 22.86 14.44 19.36
CA GLY A 214 22.49 13.11 18.91
C GLY A 214 21.56 12.34 19.85
N SER A 215 21.03 12.98 20.90
CA SER A 215 20.12 12.36 21.86
C SER A 215 18.66 12.48 21.42
N LEU A 216 17.82 11.52 21.81
CA LEU A 216 16.40 11.55 21.50
C LEU A 216 15.62 12.43 22.48
N SER A 217 14.75 13.28 21.95
CA SER A 217 13.91 14.22 22.70
C SER A 217 12.49 14.22 22.13
N LYS A 218 11.49 14.41 22.99
CA LYS A 218 10.09 14.57 22.55
C LYS A 218 9.80 16.03 22.22
N ALA A 219 9.09 16.27 21.13
CA ALA A 219 8.62 17.59 20.73
C ALA A 219 7.37 17.47 19.86
N TYR A 220 6.56 18.53 19.82
CA TYR A 220 5.55 18.67 18.77
C TYR A 220 6.20 19.20 17.50
N LEU A 221 5.66 18.82 16.34
CA LEU A 221 5.96 19.52 15.09
C LEU A 221 4.95 20.65 14.96
N ARG A 222 5.41 21.87 14.69
CA ARG A 222 4.54 23.01 14.40
C ARG A 222 4.98 23.73 13.14
N LEU A 223 4.08 24.47 12.53
CA LEU A 223 4.43 25.45 11.52
C LEU A 223 5.12 26.66 12.19
N SER A 224 6.08 27.27 11.49
CA SER A 224 6.64 28.57 11.82
C SER A 224 5.56 29.66 11.81
N ASP A 225 5.85 30.83 12.39
CA ASP A 225 4.85 31.91 12.50
C ASP A 225 4.37 32.42 11.14
N ASP A 226 5.24 32.40 10.13
CA ASP A 226 4.90 32.70 8.73
C ASP A 226 4.19 31.53 8.01
N ARG A 227 4.04 30.39 8.69
CA ARG A 227 3.47 29.12 8.23
C ARG A 227 4.20 28.48 7.04
N LYS A 228 5.46 28.85 6.79
CA LYS A 228 6.20 28.41 5.60
C LYS A 228 7.08 27.17 5.83
N ARG A 229 7.36 26.79 7.08
CA ARG A 229 8.31 25.71 7.46
C ARG A 229 7.82 24.95 8.69
N ILE A 230 8.33 23.73 8.91
CA ILE A 230 8.14 22.98 10.15
C ILE A 230 9.27 23.32 11.13
N VAL A 231 8.93 23.55 12.39
CA VAL A 231 9.87 23.72 13.50
C VAL A 231 9.48 22.80 14.67
N ALA A 232 10.46 22.44 15.49
CA ALA A 232 10.23 21.65 16.70
C ALA A 232 9.76 22.56 17.84
N ASP A 233 8.68 22.17 18.51
CA ASP A 233 8.16 22.84 19.70
C ASP A 233 8.30 21.94 20.93
N TYR A 234 9.17 22.36 21.83
CA TYR A 234 9.51 21.64 23.06
C TYR A 234 8.67 22.08 24.27
N ASN A 235 7.86 23.13 24.15
CA ASN A 235 7.35 23.85 25.32
C ASN A 235 5.82 23.93 25.44
N LYS A 236 5.07 23.69 24.35
CA LYS A 236 3.61 23.85 24.24
C LYS A 236 3.02 25.09 24.94
#